data_AF-S2R8Q8-F1
#
_entry.id   AF-S2R8Q8-F1
#
_cell.length_a   1.000
_cell.length_b   1.000
_cell.length_c   1.000
_cell.angle_alpha   90.00
_cell.angle_beta   90.00
_cell.angle_gamma   90.00
#
_symmetry.space_group_name_H-M   'P 1'
#
loop_
_entity.id
_entity.type
_entity.pdbx_description
1 polymer ?
#
loop_
_entity_poly.entity_id
_entity_poly.type
_entity_poly.pdbx_seq_one_letter_code
_entity_poly.pdbx_strand_id
1 'polypeptide(L)' 'METSNNFVCENSELTHGYRLKNHHYQCRYCPVTFAADEVYPQDGHFFTAEAMIRQHVAQVHHGALAALVAQPAGQLGVS' A
#
# COMPACT_ATOMS: atom_id res chain seq x y z
N MET A 1 3.09 -21.74 -17.15
CA MET A 1 3.88 -21.35 -15.96
C MET A 1 4.48 -20.00 -16.26
N GLU A 2 3.72 -18.94 -15.96
CA GLU A 2 4.20 -17.57 -16.16
C GLU A 2 5.17 -17.28 -15.03
N THR A 3 6.44 -17.10 -15.37
CA THR A 3 7.41 -16.43 -14.51
C THR A 3 6.96 -14.99 -14.36
N SER A 4 5.97 -14.78 -13.49
CA SER A 4 5.58 -13.46 -13.01
C SER A 4 6.84 -12.83 -12.45
N ASN A 5 7.27 -11.76 -13.11
CA ASN A 5 8.51 -11.07 -12.83
C ASN A 5 8.39 -10.39 -11.46
N ASN A 6 8.64 -11.16 -10.39
CA ASN A 6 8.38 -10.81 -9.00
C ASN A 6 9.04 -9.48 -8.59
N PHE A 7 10.16 -9.14 -9.24
CA PHE A 7 10.91 -7.90 -9.03
C PHE A 7 10.14 -6.63 -9.44
N VAL A 8 9.29 -6.69 -10.47
CA VAL A 8 8.58 -5.50 -10.97
C VAL A 8 7.42 -5.14 -10.05
N CYS A 9 6.69 -6.14 -9.54
CA CYS A 9 5.61 -5.92 -8.59
C CYS A 9 6.15 -5.35 -7.27
N GLU A 10 7.22 -5.92 -6.71
CA GLU A 10 7.82 -5.44 -5.46
C GLU A 10 8.27 -3.97 -5.51
N ASN A 11 8.83 -3.52 -6.63
CA ASN A 11 9.28 -2.13 -6.77
C ASN A 11 8.11 -1.14 -6.82
N SER A 12 7.01 -1.53 -7.49
CA SER A 12 5.79 -0.73 -7.54
C SER A 12 5.10 -0.65 -6.17
N GLU A 13 5.13 -1.74 -5.38
CA GLU A 13 4.56 -1.78 -4.05
C GLU A 13 5.34 -0.93 -3.04
N LEU A 14 6.67 -0.88 -3.17
CA LEU A 14 7.52 0.02 -2.37
C LEU A 14 7.30 1.48 -2.74
N THR A 15 7.08 1.77 -4.02
CA THR A 15 6.84 3.13 -4.52
C THR A 15 5.49 3.68 -4.05
N HIS A 16 4.45 2.85 -4.08
CA HIS A 16 3.10 3.25 -3.69
C HIS A 16 2.79 3.05 -2.20
N GLY A 17 3.50 2.15 -1.53
CA GLY A 17 3.29 1.83 -0.11
C GLY A 17 2.13 0.85 0.17
N TYR A 18 1.56 0.25 -0.88
CA TYR A 18 0.48 -0.73 -0.78
C TYR A 18 0.59 -1.78 -1.89
N ARG A 19 -0.15 -2.88 -1.72
CA ARG A 19 -0.25 -3.96 -2.73
C ARG A 19 -1.69 -4.40 -2.95
N LEU A 20 -1.98 -4.93 -4.14
CA LEU A 20 -3.25 -5.59 -4.43
C LEU A 20 -3.08 -7.10 -4.29
N LYS A 21 -3.76 -7.72 -3.32
CA LYS A 21 -3.70 -9.17 -3.09
C LYS A 21 -5.10 -9.69 -2.75
N ASN A 22 -5.50 -10.80 -3.37
CA ASN A 22 -6.82 -11.42 -3.15
C ASN A 22 -7.97 -10.41 -3.25
N HIS A 23 -7.94 -9.54 -4.27
CA HIS A 23 -8.95 -8.50 -4.47
C HIS A 23 -9.04 -7.45 -3.33
N HIS A 24 -7.97 -7.29 -2.54
CA HIS A 24 -7.87 -6.28 -1.49
C HIS A 24 -6.62 -5.43 -1.67
N TYR A 25 -6.77 -4.12 -1.55
CA TYR A 25 -5.66 -3.19 -1.37
C TYR A 25 -5.18 -3.28 0.07
N GLN A 26 -3.92 -3.62 0.27
CA GLN A 26 -3.31 -3.84 1.59
C GLN A 26 -2.19 -2.82 1.80
N CYS A 27 -2.23 -2.11 2.93
CA CYS A 27 -1.11 -1.28 3.34
C CYS A 27 0.10 -2.18 3.62
N ARG A 28 1.30 -1.71 3.24
CA ARG A 28 2.53 -2.46 3.54
C ARG A 28 3.05 -2.24 4.95
N TYR A 29 2.64 -1.15 5.60
CA TYR A 29 3.22 -0.69 6.85
C TYR A 29 2.32 -0.96 8.07
N CYS A 30 1.04 -1.30 7.85
CA CYS A 30 0.08 -1.58 8.90
C CYS A 30 -0.99 -2.57 8.41
N PRO A 31 -1.85 -3.13 9.29
CA PRO A 31 -2.80 -4.17 8.92
C PRO A 31 -4.05 -3.67 8.17
N VAL A 32 -4.13 -2.37 7.83
CA VAL A 32 -5.28 -1.79 7.13
C VAL A 32 -5.40 -2.36 5.71
N THR A 33 -6.62 -2.72 5.34
CA THR A 33 -6.98 -3.22 4.01
C THR A 33 -8.30 -2.61 3.54
N PHE A 34 -8.47 -2.53 2.22
CA PHE A 34 -9.70 -2.11 1.55
C PHE A 34 -10.06 -3.12 0.45
N ALA A 35 -11.24 -3.71 0.52
CA ALA A 35 -11.80 -4.59 -0.51
C ALA A 35 -12.04 -3.82 -1.82
N ALA A 36 -11.57 -4.35 -2.95
CA ALA A 36 -11.53 -3.64 -4.23
C ALA A 36 -12.92 -3.44 -4.87
N ASP A 37 -13.90 -4.24 -4.48
CA ASP A 37 -15.29 -4.21 -4.91
C ASP A 37 -16.18 -3.28 -4.08
N GLU A 38 -15.64 -2.70 -3.01
CA GLU A 38 -16.36 -1.78 -2.14
C GLU A 38 -16.06 -0.30 -2.46
N VAL A 39 -17.02 0.56 -2.11
CA VAL A 39 -16.91 2.01 -2.20
C VAL A 39 -17.01 2.58 -0.80
N TYR A 40 -16.07 3.45 -0.45
CA TYR A 40 -15.89 3.92 0.91
C TYR A 40 -16.34 5.38 1.03
N PRO A 41 -17.29 5.69 1.93
CA PRO A 41 -17.68 7.07 2.19
C PRO A 41 -16.69 7.74 3.14
N GLN A 42 -16.22 8.93 2.79
CA GLN A 42 -15.40 9.77 3.65
C GLN A 42 -15.65 11.25 3.34
N ASP A 43 -15.87 12.07 4.37
CA ASP A 43 -16.05 13.53 4.25
C ASP A 43 -17.11 13.95 3.21
N GLY A 44 -18.19 13.17 3.10
CA GLY A 44 -19.27 13.42 2.12
C GLY A 44 -18.95 13.00 0.69
N HIS A 45 -17.78 12.42 0.44
CA HIS A 45 -17.36 11.87 -0.84
C HIS A 45 -17.32 10.34 -0.81
N PHE A 46 -17.38 9.73 -1.98
CA PHE A 46 -17.27 8.29 -2.16
C PHE A 46 -15.99 7.97 -2.92
N PHE A 47 -15.14 7.14 -2.34
CA PHE A 47 -13.84 6.79 -2.87
C PHE A 47 -13.78 5.32 -3.26
N THR A 48 -13.06 5.03 -4.34
CA THR A 48 -12.68 3.66 -4.66
C THR A 48 -11.70 3.14 -3.61
N ALA A 49 -11.62 1.82 -3.45
CA ALA A 49 -10.64 1.19 -2.56
C ALA A 49 -9.19 1.62 -2.86
N GLU A 50 -8.86 1.83 -4.14
CA GLU A 50 -7.53 2.33 -4.54
C GLU A 50 -7.29 3.79 -4.12
N ALA A 51 -8.32 4.64 -4.17
CA ALA A 51 -8.20 6.01 -3.67
C ALA A 51 -8.06 6.02 -2.15
N MET A 52 -8.81 5.18 -1.44
CA MET A 52 -8.71 5.05 0.02
C MET A 52 -7.33 4.61 0.48
N ILE A 53 -6.73 3.59 -0.14
CA ILE A 53 -5.41 3.11 0.29
C ILE A 53 -4.33 4.17 0.02
N ARG A 54 -4.40 4.90 -1.10
CA ARG A 54 -3.50 6.01 -1.41
C ARG A 54 -3.59 7.11 -0.36
N GLN A 55 -4.82 7.49 -0.01
CA GLN A 55 -5.05 8.52 0.99
C GLN A 55 -4.58 8.07 2.38
N HIS A 56 -4.85 6.82 2.75
CA HIS A 56 -4.35 6.22 3.99
C HIS A 56 -2.83 6.29 4.10
N VAL A 57 -2.10 5.86 3.05
CA VAL A 57 -0.62 5.92 3.04
C VAL A 57 -0.13 7.37 3.17
N ALA A 58 -0.77 8.32 2.50
CA ALA A 58 -0.42 9.73 2.58
C ALA A 58 -0.69 10.35 3.96
N GLN A 59 -1.83 10.04 4.59
CA GLN A 59 -2.27 10.68 5.83
C GLN A 59 -1.71 10.01 7.09
N VAL A 60 -1.64 8.68 7.13
CA VAL A 60 -1.24 7.91 8.32
C VAL A 60 0.26 7.69 8.35
N HIS A 61 0.89 7.49 7.20
CA HIS A 61 2.31 7.18 7.10
C HIS A 61 3.14 8.30 6.48
N HIS A 62 2.53 9.45 6.18
CA HIS A 62 3.17 10.60 5.54
C HIS A 62 3.81 10.27 4.19
N GLY A 63 3.23 9.31 3.46
CA GLY A 63 3.70 8.82 2.17
C GLY A 63 4.61 7.60 2.26
N ALA A 64 4.75 6.88 1.15
CA ALA A 64 5.46 5.60 1.09
C ALA A 64 6.96 5.70 1.48
N LEU A 65 7.64 6.79 1.07
CA LEU A 65 9.04 6.99 1.41
C LEU A 65 9.24 7.21 2.92
N ALA A 66 8.45 8.10 3.53
CA ALA A 66 8.53 8.36 4.96
C ALA A 66 8.25 7.09 5.77
N ALA A 67 7.24 6.33 5.36
CA ALA A 67 6.89 5.04 5.95
C ALA A 67 8.03 4.01 5.84
N LEU A 68 8.69 3.94 4.68
CA LEU A 68 9.79 3.02 4.42
C LEU A 68 10.99 3.35 5.32
N VAL A 69 11.37 4.62 5.43
CA VAL A 69 12.50 5.08 6.27
C VAL A 69 12.23 4.88 7.77
N ALA A 70 10.97 4.94 8.20
CA ALA A 70 10.59 4.73 9.60
C ALA A 70 10.67 3.25 10.04
N GLN A 71 10.85 2.30 9.11
CA GLN A 71 11.00 0.89 9.48
C GLN A 71 12.36 0.61 10.13
N PRO A 72 12.44 -0.33 11.07
CA PRO A 72 13.72 -0.71 11.68
C PRO A 72 14.70 -1.20 10.61
N ALA A 73 15.97 -0.79 10.71
CA ALA A 73 17.03 -1.06 9.72
C ALA A 73 17.15 -2.54 9.30
N GLY A 74 16.85 -3.48 10.22
CA GLY A 74 16.84 -4.91 9.94
C GLY A 74 15.82 -5.36 8.88
N GLN A 75 14.81 -4.55 8.55
CA GLN A 75 13.84 -4.82 7.47
C GLN A 75 14.20 -4.13 6.15
N LEU A 76 15.18 -3.23 6.15
CA LEU A 76 15.61 -2.46 4.97
C LEU A 76 16.84 -3.05 4.28
N GLY A 77 17.47 -4.08 4.87
CA GLY A 77 18.64 -4.74 4.29
C GLY A 77 19.90 -3.86 4.23
N VAL A 78 19.89 -2.71 4.91
CA VAL A 78 21.03 -1.81 5.05
C VAL A 78 21.64 -2.00 6.45
N SER A 79 22.82 -2.61 6.47
CA SER A 79 23.69 -2.73 7.65
C SER A 79 24.59 -1.52 7.78
#